data_AF-F8KQN8-F1
#
_entry.id   AF-F8KQN8-F1
#
_cell.length_a   1.000
_cell.length_b   1.000
_cell.length_c   1.000
_cell.angle_alpha   90.00
_cell.angle_beta   90.00
_cell.angle_gamma   90.00
#
_symmetry.space_group_name_H-M   'P 1'
#
loop_
_entity.id
_entity.type
_entity.pdbx_description
1 polymer ?
#
loop_
_entity_poly.entity_id
_entity_poly.type
_entity_poly.pdbx_seq_one_letter_code
_entity_poly.pdbx_strand_id
1 'polypeptide(L)'
;MQAPDITAGRSGLAALSDALGHFRGAHSHLNQSLKDFNDQLGQSTRNAYNILNNEELKAHQRLQDKIKNEQNERALKLQEEGFKYQQMQDKIKNAQNERRINIEAQNIKGMNALRGWQGKQFQANALAQQVQNFNLGGLMQQSDDAQTMMGGNAIRAQSGLLPSSKAKKPPLALPMTRQ
;
A
#
# COMPACT_ATOMS: atom_id res chain seq x y z
N MET A 1 97.67 -84.47 23.21
CA MET A 1 96.96 -83.83 22.09
C MET A 1 95.67 -83.26 22.63
N GLN A 2 95.56 -81.93 22.72
CA GLN A 2 94.38 -81.24 23.25
C GLN A 2 93.36 -81.14 22.11
N ALA A 3 92.14 -81.65 22.34
CA ALA A 3 91.08 -81.58 21.33
C ALA A 3 90.72 -80.11 21.06
N PRO A 4 90.48 -79.72 19.80
CA PRO A 4 90.11 -78.34 19.48
C PRO A 4 88.81 -77.97 20.18
N ASP A 5 88.74 -76.76 20.74
CA ASP A 5 87.60 -76.27 21.51
C ASP A 5 86.42 -75.92 20.57
N ILE A 6 85.53 -76.89 20.36
CA ILE A 6 84.35 -76.82 19.47
C ILE A 6 83.26 -75.88 20.04
N THR A 7 83.41 -75.44 21.30
CA THR A 7 82.38 -74.71 22.06
C THR A 7 82.20 -73.27 21.57
N ALA A 8 83.30 -72.60 21.18
CA ALA A 8 83.26 -71.24 20.61
C ALA A 8 82.57 -71.19 19.23
N GLY A 9 82.77 -72.22 18.39
CA GLY A 9 82.14 -72.32 17.07
C GLY A 9 80.63 -72.59 17.14
N ARG A 10 80.17 -73.39 18.10
CA ARG A 10 78.73 -73.64 18.34
C ARG A 10 78.00 -72.42 18.91
N SER A 11 78.64 -71.70 19.83
CA SER A 11 78.07 -70.46 20.39
C SER A 11 77.97 -69.33 19.35
N GLY A 12 78.94 -69.23 18.44
CA GLY A 12 78.90 -68.25 17.35
C GLY A 12 77.80 -68.52 16.32
N LEU A 13 77.54 -69.79 15.99
CA LEU A 13 76.44 -70.16 15.10
C LEU A 13 75.06 -69.97 15.74
N ALA A 14 74.94 -70.20 17.05
CA ALA A 14 73.71 -69.88 17.79
C ALA A 14 73.44 -68.38 17.81
N ALA A 15 74.45 -67.56 18.14
CA ALA A 15 74.33 -66.10 18.12
C ALA A 15 74.02 -65.53 16.72
N LEU A 16 74.58 -66.14 15.66
CA LEU A 16 74.25 -65.77 14.28
C LEU A 16 72.81 -66.16 13.92
N SER A 17 72.34 -67.33 14.36
CA SER A 17 70.95 -67.77 14.17
C SER A 17 69.96 -66.83 14.88
N ASP A 18 70.26 -66.42 16.11
CA ASP A 18 69.44 -65.47 16.88
C ASP A 18 69.45 -64.08 16.24
N ALA A 19 70.61 -63.61 15.77
CA ALA A 19 70.73 -62.35 15.03
C ALA A 19 69.92 -62.37 13.73
N LEU A 20 69.94 -63.46 12.96
CA LEU A 20 69.11 -63.62 11.76
C LEU A 20 67.61 -63.71 12.09
N GLY A 21 67.25 -64.34 13.21
CA GLY A 21 65.88 -64.37 13.71
C GLY A 21 65.37 -62.97 14.08
N HIS A 22 66.17 -62.20 14.81
CA HIS A 22 65.88 -60.81 15.15
C HIS A 22 65.82 -59.90 13.91
N PHE A 23 66.72 -60.10 12.95
CA PHE A 23 66.73 -59.33 11.72
C PHE A 23 65.48 -59.59 10.87
N ARG A 24 65.05 -60.85 10.75
CA ARG A 24 63.78 -61.20 10.09
C ARG A 24 62.57 -60.64 10.82
N GLY A 25 62.57 -60.69 12.16
CA GLY A 25 61.54 -60.08 12.99
C GLY A 25 61.46 -58.56 12.78
N ALA A 26 62.59 -57.87 12.79
CA ALA A 26 62.70 -56.43 12.56
C ALA A 26 62.24 -56.04 11.14
N HIS A 27 62.62 -56.82 10.12
CA HIS A 27 62.14 -56.61 8.74
C HIS A 27 60.62 -56.77 8.63
N SER A 28 60.04 -57.77 9.30
CA SER A 28 58.59 -57.96 9.32
C SER A 28 57.89 -56.78 10.00
N HIS A 29 58.45 -56.26 11.10
CA HIS A 29 57.90 -55.10 11.80
C HIS A 29 57.98 -53.84 10.94
N LEU A 30 59.12 -53.58 10.30
CA LEU A 30 59.29 -52.45 9.39
C LEU A 30 58.32 -52.51 8.21
N ASN A 31 58.15 -53.68 7.59
CA ASN A 31 57.20 -53.85 6.49
C ASN A 31 55.75 -53.58 6.96
N GLN A 32 55.38 -54.04 8.15
CA GLN A 32 54.06 -53.78 8.71
C GLN A 32 53.87 -52.29 9.01
N SER A 33 54.86 -51.62 9.63
CA SER A 33 54.78 -50.18 9.91
C SER A 33 54.72 -49.33 8.65
N LEU A 34 55.44 -49.70 7.58
CA LEU A 34 55.35 -49.00 6.30
C LEU A 34 53.99 -49.18 5.64
N LYS A 35 53.39 -50.37 5.76
CA LYS A 35 52.04 -50.64 5.28
C LYS A 35 51.01 -49.82 6.05
N ASP A 36 51.08 -49.84 7.38
CA ASP A 36 50.16 -49.08 8.24
C ASP A 36 50.28 -47.57 7.99
N PHE A 37 51.50 -47.06 7.82
CA PHE A 37 51.76 -45.67 7.46
C PHE A 37 51.16 -45.31 6.09
N ASN A 38 51.36 -46.16 5.08
CA ASN A 38 50.79 -45.94 3.76
C ASN A 38 49.25 -45.97 3.78
N ASP A 39 48.66 -46.89 4.53
CA ASP A 39 47.21 -46.98 4.70
C ASP A 39 46.65 -45.75 5.43
N GLN A 40 47.35 -45.27 6.48
CA GLN A 40 46.99 -44.04 7.19
C GLN A 40 47.12 -42.79 6.31
N LEU A 41 48.18 -42.68 5.51
CA LEU A 41 48.32 -41.59 4.54
C LEU A 41 47.19 -41.61 3.51
N GLY A 42 46.90 -42.77 2.92
CA GLY A 42 45.81 -42.92 1.97
C GLY A 42 44.44 -42.55 2.56
N GLN A 43 44.17 -42.94 3.81
CA GLN A 43 42.94 -42.56 4.52
C GLN A 43 42.89 -41.07 4.85
N SER A 44 43.99 -40.50 5.33
CA SER A 44 44.11 -39.08 5.67
C SER A 44 43.87 -38.19 4.45
N THR A 45 44.50 -38.53 3.31
CA THR A 45 44.30 -37.81 2.05
C THR A 45 42.86 -37.86 1.58
N ARG A 46 42.20 -39.04 1.63
CA ARG A 46 40.78 -39.17 1.27
C ARG A 46 39.87 -38.35 2.19
N ASN A 47 40.14 -38.35 3.49
CA ASN A 47 39.39 -37.57 4.47
C ASN A 47 39.56 -36.06 4.22
N ALA A 48 40.78 -35.61 3.92
CA ALA A 48 41.05 -34.21 3.60
C ALA A 48 40.28 -33.77 2.35
N TYR A 49 40.30 -34.57 1.26
CA TYR A 49 39.51 -34.28 0.06
C TYR A 49 38.01 -34.24 0.34
N ASN A 50 37.49 -35.17 1.15
CA ASN A 50 36.06 -35.18 1.51
C ASN A 50 35.68 -33.96 2.35
N ILE A 51 36.53 -33.53 3.28
CA ILE A 51 36.30 -32.33 4.09
C ILE A 51 36.29 -31.10 3.19
N LEU A 52 37.30 -30.94 2.33
CA LEU A 52 37.39 -29.80 1.40
C LEU A 52 36.17 -29.73 0.48
N ASN A 53 35.78 -30.84 -0.16
CA ASN A 53 34.59 -30.89 -1.00
C ASN A 53 33.30 -30.53 -0.23
N ASN A 54 33.17 -30.99 1.01
CA ASN A 54 32.01 -30.68 1.84
C ASN A 54 32.00 -29.21 2.30
N GLU A 55 33.16 -28.62 2.57
CA GLU A 55 33.29 -27.22 2.93
C GLU A 55 32.97 -26.30 1.75
N GLU A 56 33.49 -26.63 0.55
CA GLU A 56 33.16 -25.91 -0.68
C GLU A 56 31.66 -25.97 -0.98
N LEU A 57 31.04 -27.15 -0.88
CA LEU A 57 29.60 -27.30 -1.09
C LEU A 57 28.79 -26.44 -0.10
N LYS A 58 29.16 -26.45 1.19
CA LYS A 58 28.51 -25.63 2.21
C LYS A 58 28.73 -24.14 1.96
N ALA A 59 29.93 -23.73 1.52
CA ALA A 59 30.22 -22.34 1.18
C ALA A 59 29.37 -21.87 -0.01
N HIS A 60 29.22 -22.70 -1.05
CA HIS A 60 28.34 -22.42 -2.17
C HIS A 60 26.87 -22.30 -1.76
N GLN A 61 26.37 -23.20 -0.90
CA GLN A 61 25.01 -23.10 -0.37
C GLN A 61 24.79 -21.80 0.42
N ARG A 62 25.73 -21.44 1.31
CA ARG A 62 25.65 -20.17 2.07
C ARG A 62 25.61 -18.95 1.16
N LEU A 63 26.38 -18.96 0.07
CA LEU A 63 26.37 -17.87 -0.92
C LEU A 63 25.02 -17.79 -1.64
N GLN A 64 24.45 -18.92 -2.06
CA GLN A 64 23.12 -18.94 -2.69
C GLN A 64 22.03 -18.44 -1.74
N ASP A 65 22.04 -18.90 -0.48
CA ASP A 65 21.10 -18.48 0.53
C ASP A 65 21.22 -16.98 0.81
N LYS A 66 22.45 -16.46 0.89
CA LYS A 66 22.69 -15.02 1.06
C LYS A 66 22.12 -14.22 -0.11
N ILE A 67 22.40 -14.63 -1.35
CA ILE A 67 21.87 -13.95 -2.54
C ILE A 67 20.33 -13.97 -2.53
N LYS A 68 19.73 -15.11 -2.21
CA LYS A 68 18.27 -15.26 -2.14
C LYS A 68 17.67 -14.36 -1.06
N ASN A 69 18.28 -14.30 0.12
CA ASN A 69 17.84 -13.42 1.20
C ASN A 69 17.95 -11.95 0.80
N GLU A 70 19.05 -11.52 0.18
CA GLU A 70 19.20 -10.15 -0.33
C GLU A 70 18.16 -9.80 -1.40
N GLN A 71 17.85 -10.73 -2.30
CA GLN A 71 16.79 -10.54 -3.30
C GLN A 71 15.42 -10.39 -2.66
N ASN A 72 15.10 -11.25 -1.68
CA ASN A 72 13.84 -11.18 -0.94
C ASN A 72 13.71 -9.88 -0.16
N GLU A 73 14.77 -9.42 0.51
CA GLU A 73 14.77 -8.13 1.21
C GLU A 73 14.54 -6.96 0.26
N ARG A 74 15.18 -6.96 -0.92
CA ARG A 74 14.96 -5.93 -1.93
C ARG A 74 13.52 -5.95 -2.45
N ALA A 75 12.96 -7.13 -2.69
CA ALA A 75 11.57 -7.28 -3.13
C ALA A 75 10.58 -6.75 -2.09
N LEU A 76 10.78 -7.07 -0.80
CA LEU A 76 9.96 -6.56 0.30
C LEU A 76 10.05 -5.03 0.40
N LYS A 77 11.26 -4.46 0.32
CA LYS A 77 11.44 -2.99 0.32
C LYS A 77 10.70 -2.31 -0.82
N LEU A 78 10.81 -2.84 -2.04
CA LEU A 78 10.09 -2.32 -3.21
C LEU A 78 8.57 -2.41 -3.03
N GLN A 79 8.07 -3.50 -2.44
CA GLN A 79 6.65 -3.66 -2.15
C GLN A 79 6.17 -2.65 -1.11
N GLU A 80 6.93 -2.43 -0.04
CA GLU A 80 6.63 -1.43 0.99
C GLU A 80 6.64 -0.01 0.42
N GLU A 81 7.60 0.33 -0.42
CA GLU A 81 7.68 1.62 -1.10
C GLU A 81 6.49 1.83 -2.04
N GLY A 82 6.13 0.81 -2.82
CA GLY A 82 4.94 0.83 -3.68
C GLY A 82 3.66 1.08 -2.89
N PHE A 83 3.49 0.41 -1.75
CA PHE A 83 2.34 0.60 -0.87
C PHE A 83 2.29 2.01 -0.26
N LYS A 84 3.44 2.54 0.21
CA LYS A 84 3.54 3.93 0.71
C LYS A 84 3.18 4.95 -0.36
N TYR A 85 3.67 4.73 -1.59
CA TYR A 85 3.38 5.61 -2.72
C TYR A 85 1.90 5.61 -3.08
N GLN A 86 1.27 4.42 -3.11
CA GLN A 86 -0.18 4.30 -3.35
C GLN A 86 -0.99 5.04 -2.27
N GLN A 87 -0.66 4.85 -0.99
CA GLN A 87 -1.31 5.60 0.09
C GLN A 87 -1.15 7.12 -0.05
N MET A 88 0.03 7.58 -0.48
CA MET A 88 0.27 9.01 -0.69
C MET A 88 -0.58 9.55 -1.85
N GLN A 89 -0.67 8.83 -2.96
CA GLN A 89 -1.54 9.19 -4.07
C GLN A 89 -3.01 9.25 -3.67
N ASP A 90 -3.48 8.28 -2.89
CA ASP A 90 -4.87 8.25 -2.43
C ASP A 90 -5.18 9.43 -1.50
N LYS A 91 -4.25 9.79 -0.60
CA LYS A 91 -4.38 11.00 0.22
C LYS A 91 -4.47 12.27 -0.63
N ILE A 92 -3.63 12.39 -1.67
CA ILE A 92 -3.65 13.53 -2.59
C ILE A 92 -4.99 13.60 -3.34
N LYS A 93 -5.45 12.47 -3.90
CA LYS A 93 -6.75 12.39 -4.59
C LYS A 93 -7.91 12.78 -3.68
N ASN A 94 -7.91 12.28 -2.45
CA ASN A 94 -8.95 12.61 -1.47
C ASN A 94 -8.95 14.10 -1.12
N ALA A 95 -7.77 14.68 -0.86
CA ALA A 95 -7.66 16.11 -0.58
C ALA A 95 -8.10 16.99 -1.76
N GLN A 96 -7.82 16.56 -3.00
CA GLN A 96 -8.29 17.26 -4.20
C GLN A 96 -9.80 17.16 -4.36
N ASN A 97 -10.39 15.98 -4.14
CA ASN A 97 -11.84 15.78 -4.19
C ASN A 97 -12.56 16.61 -3.12
N GLU A 98 -12.04 16.64 -1.88
CA GLU A 98 -12.60 17.48 -0.81
C GLU A 98 -12.58 18.97 -1.19
N ARG A 99 -11.47 19.46 -1.75
CA ARG A 99 -11.39 20.84 -2.25
C ARG A 99 -12.42 21.09 -3.34
N ARG A 100 -12.58 20.16 -4.28
CA ARG A 100 -13.57 20.28 -5.37
C ARG A 100 -14.99 20.37 -4.83
N ILE A 101 -15.35 19.47 -3.92
CA ILE A 101 -16.67 19.45 -3.27
C ILE A 101 -16.93 20.76 -2.52
N ASN A 102 -15.94 21.30 -1.81
CA ASN A 102 -16.08 22.56 -1.10
C ASN A 102 -16.30 23.75 -2.05
N ILE A 103 -15.57 23.81 -3.17
CA ILE A 103 -15.75 24.84 -4.20
C ILE A 103 -17.15 24.72 -4.83
N GLU A 104 -17.56 23.51 -5.21
CA GLU A 104 -18.90 23.25 -5.75
C GLU A 104 -20.00 23.69 -4.77
N ALA A 105 -19.87 23.34 -3.49
CA ALA A 105 -20.81 23.74 -2.45
C ALA A 105 -20.87 25.27 -2.27
N GLN A 106 -19.73 25.97 -2.31
CA GLN A 106 -19.68 27.43 -2.25
C GLN A 106 -20.33 28.07 -3.49
N ASN A 107 -20.07 27.54 -4.68
CA ASN A 107 -20.68 28.01 -5.92
C ASN A 107 -22.21 27.83 -5.90
N ILE A 108 -22.71 26.69 -5.44
CA ILE A 108 -24.15 26.43 -5.30
C ILE A 108 -24.78 27.42 -4.31
N LYS A 109 -24.13 27.67 -3.16
CA LYS A 109 -24.61 28.68 -2.18
C LYS A 109 -24.69 30.07 -2.81
N GLY A 110 -23.65 30.48 -3.54
CA GLY A 110 -23.62 31.77 -4.24
C GLY A 110 -24.72 31.88 -5.30
N MET A 111 -24.91 30.84 -6.10
CA MET A 111 -25.97 30.80 -7.10
C MET A 111 -27.38 30.83 -6.51
N ASN A 112 -27.61 30.11 -5.41
CA ASN A 112 -28.90 30.14 -4.72
C ASN A 112 -29.19 31.52 -4.14
N ALA A 113 -28.18 32.18 -3.56
CA ALA A 113 -28.30 33.55 -3.08
C ALA A 113 -28.62 34.53 -4.23
N LEU A 114 -27.93 34.40 -5.36
CA LEU A 114 -28.17 35.20 -6.56
C LEU A 114 -29.60 34.99 -7.10
N ARG A 115 -30.04 33.73 -7.21
CA ARG A 115 -31.42 33.40 -7.64
C ARG A 115 -32.46 34.00 -6.70
N GLY A 116 -32.23 33.92 -5.39
CA GLY A 116 -33.09 34.53 -4.38
C GLY A 116 -33.16 36.05 -4.52
N TRP A 117 -32.04 36.72 -4.75
CA TRP A 117 -31.97 38.15 -4.99
C TRP A 117 -32.67 38.56 -6.30
N GLN A 118 -32.41 37.85 -7.40
CA GLN A 118 -33.08 38.09 -8.69
C GLN A 118 -34.60 37.91 -8.58
N GLY A 119 -35.05 36.88 -7.84
CA GLY A 119 -36.46 36.68 -7.55
C GLY A 119 -37.09 37.85 -6.80
N LYS A 120 -36.39 38.39 -5.78
CA LYS A 120 -36.85 39.58 -5.06
C LYS A 120 -36.88 40.83 -5.93
N GLN A 121 -35.88 41.03 -6.80
CA GLN A 121 -35.86 42.13 -7.76
C GLN A 121 -37.02 42.04 -8.75
N PHE A 122 -37.28 40.84 -9.30
CA PHE A 122 -38.41 40.62 -10.18
C PHE A 122 -39.75 40.90 -9.48
N GLN A 123 -39.90 40.43 -8.24
CA GLN A 123 -41.09 40.72 -7.43
C GLN A 123 -41.25 42.23 -7.15
N ALA A 124 -40.17 42.93 -6.81
CA ALA A 124 -40.20 44.37 -6.58
C ALA A 124 -40.59 45.14 -7.85
N ASN A 125 -40.02 44.76 -9.01
CA ASN A 125 -40.36 45.37 -10.29
C ASN A 125 -41.81 45.08 -10.70
N ALA A 126 -42.28 43.84 -10.51
CA ALA A 126 -43.68 43.48 -10.76
C ALA A 126 -44.63 44.28 -9.87
N LEU A 127 -44.32 44.42 -8.57
CA LEU A 127 -45.11 45.22 -7.64
C LEU A 127 -45.10 46.71 -8.03
N ALA A 128 -43.95 47.26 -8.41
CA ALA A 128 -43.85 48.64 -8.85
C ALA A 128 -44.74 48.91 -10.08
N GLN A 129 -44.73 48.01 -11.06
CA GLN A 129 -45.63 48.09 -12.23
C GLN A 129 -47.10 47.96 -11.82
N GLN A 130 -47.44 47.06 -10.90
CA GLN A 130 -48.79 46.94 -10.38
C GLN A 130 -49.27 48.23 -9.71
N VAL A 131 -48.42 48.87 -8.90
CA VAL A 131 -48.74 50.16 -8.24
C VAL A 131 -48.93 51.26 -9.27
N GLN A 132 -48.06 51.34 -10.29
CA GLN A 132 -48.20 52.31 -11.38
C GLN A 132 -49.52 52.13 -12.14
N ASN A 133 -49.86 50.89 -12.52
CA ASN A 133 -51.11 50.59 -13.19
C ASN A 133 -52.33 50.93 -12.31
N PHE A 134 -52.25 50.63 -11.01
CA PHE A 134 -53.32 50.97 -10.07
C PHE A 134 -53.53 52.48 -9.97
N ASN A 135 -52.46 53.27 -9.88
CA ASN A 135 -52.53 54.73 -9.84
C ASN A 135 -53.03 55.31 -11.16
N LEU A 136 -52.53 54.83 -12.30
CA LEU A 136 -52.97 55.25 -13.62
C LEU A 136 -54.47 54.99 -13.82
N GLY A 137 -54.94 53.79 -13.49
CA GLY A 137 -56.36 53.49 -13.57
C GLY A 137 -57.20 54.31 -12.58
N GLY A 138 -56.63 54.72 -11.44
CA GLY A 138 -57.28 55.64 -10.49
C GLY A 138 -57.43 57.06 -11.04
N LEU A 139 -56.43 57.56 -11.77
CA LEU A 139 -56.51 58.84 -12.48
C LEU A 139 -57.54 58.79 -13.62
N MET A 140 -57.58 57.70 -14.38
CA MET A 140 -58.54 57.52 -15.47
C MET A 140 -60.00 57.41 -14.99
N GLN A 141 -60.22 56.91 -13.77
CA GLN A 141 -61.55 56.92 -13.14
C GLN A 141 -62.06 58.32 -12.80
N GLN A 142 -61.18 59.32 -12.71
CA GLN A 142 -61.55 60.71 -12.46
C GLN A 142 -61.88 61.48 -13.76
N SER A 143 -61.85 60.80 -14.91
CA SER A 143 -62.22 61.38 -16.20
C SER A 143 -63.74 61.53 -16.34
N ASP A 144 -64.18 62.58 -17.04
CA ASP A 144 -65.60 62.81 -17.36
C ASP A 144 -66.14 61.92 -18.49
N ASP A 145 -65.27 61.16 -19.18
CA ASP A 145 -65.65 60.22 -20.24
C ASP A 145 -65.88 58.79 -19.68
N ALA A 146 -67.08 58.27 -19.90
CA ALA A 146 -67.51 56.95 -19.43
C ALA A 146 -66.63 55.80 -19.97
N GLN A 147 -66.11 55.91 -21.21
CA GLN A 147 -65.21 54.89 -21.75
C GLN A 147 -63.86 54.91 -21.03
N THR A 148 -63.32 56.10 -20.77
CA THR A 148 -62.08 56.29 -20.01
C THR A 148 -62.20 55.78 -18.56
N MET A 149 -63.34 56.04 -17.90
CA MET A 149 -63.62 55.49 -16.56
C MET A 149 -63.66 53.96 -16.54
N MET A 150 -64.32 53.33 -17.51
CA MET A 150 -64.35 51.86 -17.62
C MET A 150 -62.97 51.28 -17.88
N GLY A 151 -62.15 51.94 -18.72
CA GLY A 151 -60.74 51.59 -18.91
C GLY A 151 -59.93 51.67 -17.61
N GLY A 152 -60.10 52.75 -16.84
CA GLY A 152 -59.46 52.92 -15.54
C GLY A 152 -59.85 51.84 -14.52
N ASN A 153 -61.14 51.48 -14.46
CA ASN A 153 -61.63 50.36 -13.64
C ASN A 153 -60.95 49.03 -14.02
N ALA A 154 -60.83 48.74 -15.31
CA ALA A 154 -60.22 47.50 -15.80
C ALA A 154 -58.72 47.42 -15.48
N ILE A 155 -57.98 48.52 -15.66
CA ILE A 155 -56.54 48.59 -15.36
C ILE A 155 -56.29 48.39 -13.85
N ARG A 156 -57.11 49.01 -12.98
CA ARG A 156 -57.02 48.78 -11.53
C ARG A 156 -57.34 47.33 -11.16
N ALA A 157 -58.35 46.71 -11.77
CA ALA A 157 -58.68 45.30 -11.58
C ALA A 157 -57.51 44.38 -11.92
N GLN A 158 -56.80 44.66 -13.01
CA GLN A 158 -55.65 43.87 -13.47
C GLN A 158 -54.38 44.07 -12.63
N SER A 159 -54.25 45.18 -11.90
CA SER A 159 -53.11 45.41 -11.01
C SER A 159 -52.99 44.40 -9.86
N GLY A 160 -54.08 43.72 -9.50
CA GLY A 160 -54.10 42.77 -8.37
C GLY A 160 -53.97 43.40 -6.98
N LEU A 161 -53.93 44.74 -6.88
CA LEU A 161 -53.80 45.50 -5.63
C LEU A 161 -55.14 45.92 -5.02
N LEU A 162 -56.25 45.73 -5.74
CA LEU A 162 -57.58 45.90 -5.17
C LEU A 162 -57.78 44.86 -4.06
N PRO A 163 -58.31 45.24 -2.89
CA PRO A 163 -58.65 44.27 -1.86
C PRO A 163 -59.61 43.25 -2.47
N SER A 164 -59.14 42.01 -2.56
CA SER A 164 -59.95 40.89 -3.04
C SER A 164 -61.19 40.80 -2.15
N SER A 165 -62.39 40.93 -2.74
CA SER A 165 -63.66 40.60 -2.07
C SER A 165 -63.73 39.11 -1.66
N LYS A 166 -62.73 38.32 -2.05
CA LYS A 166 -62.45 36.97 -1.57
C LYS A 166 -61.05 36.94 -0.95
N ALA A 167 -60.88 37.56 0.22
CA ALA A 167 -59.75 37.24 1.08
C ALA A 167 -59.79 35.72 1.31
N LYS A 168 -58.87 34.98 0.67
CA LYS A 168 -58.68 33.55 0.92
C LYS A 168 -58.34 33.42 2.41
N LYS A 169 -59.33 33.01 3.21
CA LYS A 169 -59.09 32.57 4.59
C LYS A 169 -57.97 31.52 4.55
N PRO A 170 -56.98 31.57 5.45
CA PRO A 170 -55.92 30.57 5.48
C PRO A 170 -56.55 29.17 5.60
N PRO A 171 -56.02 28.16 4.88
CA PRO A 171 -56.54 26.80 4.99
C PRO A 171 -56.40 26.34 6.44
N LEU A 172 -57.50 25.86 7.02
CA LEU A 172 -57.51 25.21 8.33
C LEU A 172 -56.53 24.03 8.27
N ALA A 173 -55.44 24.10 9.04
CA ALA A 173 -54.54 22.98 9.22
C ALA A 173 -55.34 21.83 9.87
N LEU A 174 -55.56 20.75 9.12
CA LEU A 174 -56.02 19.50 9.71
C LEU A 174 -54.92 19.01 10.67
N PRO A 175 -55.26 18.56 11.89
CA PRO A 175 -54.28 18.07 12.84
C PRO A 175 -53.55 16.87 12.23
N MET A 176 -52.21 16.93 12.22
CA MET A 176 -51.37 15.80 11.81
C MET A 176 -51.65 14.60 12.70
N THR A 177 -52.37 13.60 12.17
CA THR A 177 -52.39 12.26 12.76
C THR A 177 -51.01 11.64 12.60
N ARG A 178 -50.29 11.50 13.71
CA ARG A 178 -49.12 10.61 13.80
C ARG A 178 -49.59 9.17 13.64
N GLN A 179 -49.05 8.45 12.65
CA GLN A 179 -48.89 7.01 12.67
C GLN A 179 -47.45 6.68 12.33
#